data_AF-A0A6H9LQ16-F1
#
_entry.id   AF-A0A6H9LQ16-F1
#
_cell.length_a   1.000
_cell.length_b   1.000
_cell.length_c   1.000
_cell.angle_alpha   90.00
_cell.angle_beta   90.00
_cell.angle_gamma   90.00
#
_symmetry.space_group_name_H-M   'P 1'
#
loop_
_entity.id
_entity.type
_entity.pdbx_description
1 polymer ?
#
loop_
_entity_poly.entity_id
_entity_poly.type
_entity_poly.pdbx_seq_one_letter_code
_entity_poly.pdbx_strand_id
1 'polypeptide(L)'
;KLDLAPDTDIAMTMHRPANVDEEEKLRELFEHNIEVSEKMPIVFPCQPRTKKRLEDFGITGNAKGLKMSEPLGYLDFLKLQSNANFVLTDSGGVQEETTYLKIPCITMRENTERPSTVDIGSNIIVGVNPQNIKDAAMRTINGERKQGDIPRLWDGKTAGRIVQLMKEHL
;
A
#
# COMPACT_ATOMS: atom_id res chain seq x y z
N LYS A 1 9.46 11.11 -15.10
CA LYS A 1 9.32 11.44 -13.66
C LYS A 1 7.84 11.66 -13.40
N LEU A 2 7.26 10.99 -12.41
CA LEU A 2 5.89 11.25 -11.98
C LEU A 2 5.82 12.68 -11.42
N ASP A 3 4.90 13.49 -11.94
CA ASP A 3 4.58 14.80 -11.39
C ASP A 3 3.57 14.58 -10.27
N LEU A 4 4.06 14.56 -9.04
CA LEU A 4 3.27 14.24 -7.83
C LEU A 4 3.23 15.50 -6.97
N ALA A 5 2.04 16.07 -6.82
CA ALA A 5 1.80 17.05 -5.77
C ALA A 5 1.62 16.31 -4.44
N PRO A 6 2.08 16.89 -3.30
CA PRO A 6 1.85 16.29 -1.99
C PRO A 6 0.35 16.17 -1.68
N ASP A 7 -0.04 15.07 -1.04
CA ASP A 7 -1.39 14.81 -0.52
C ASP A 7 -2.52 14.76 -1.56
N THR A 8 -2.20 14.70 -2.86
CA THR A 8 -3.20 14.72 -3.95
C THR A 8 -3.55 13.36 -4.53
N ASP A 9 -2.71 12.34 -4.31
CA ASP A 9 -2.86 11.02 -4.93
C ASP A 9 -2.75 9.91 -3.86
N ILE A 10 -3.32 8.75 -4.17
CA ILE A 10 -3.20 7.51 -3.40
C ILE A 10 -2.11 6.65 -4.06
N ALA A 11 -1.17 6.13 -3.29
CA ALA A 11 -0.24 5.11 -3.80
C ALA A 11 -0.85 3.73 -3.60
N MET A 12 -0.80 2.87 -4.62
CA MET A 12 -1.32 1.50 -4.51
C MET A 12 -0.27 0.45 -4.85
N THR A 13 -0.30 -0.66 -4.11
CA THR A 13 0.36 -1.92 -4.50
C THR A 13 -0.59 -3.08 -4.30
N MET A 14 -0.65 -3.98 -5.28
CA MET A 14 -1.43 -5.21 -5.21
C MET A 14 -0.70 -6.29 -6.00
N HIS A 15 -0.27 -7.36 -5.35
CA HIS A 15 0.58 -8.41 -5.94
C HIS A 15 0.53 -9.76 -5.22
N ARG A 16 -0.16 -9.86 -4.07
CA ARG A 16 -0.28 -11.11 -3.33
C ARG A 16 -1.17 -12.09 -4.10
N PRO A 17 -0.78 -13.38 -4.21
CA PRO A 17 -1.59 -14.44 -4.83
C PRO A 17 -3.06 -14.41 -4.42
N ALA A 18 -3.31 -14.23 -3.11
CA ALA A 18 -4.64 -14.18 -2.54
C ALA A 18 -5.53 -13.06 -3.11
N ASN A 19 -4.99 -11.99 -3.70
CA ASN A 19 -5.74 -10.89 -4.28
C ASN A 19 -5.76 -10.91 -5.82
N VAL A 20 -4.81 -11.59 -6.47
CA VAL A 20 -4.57 -11.43 -7.92
C VAL A 20 -4.70 -12.69 -8.75
N ASP A 21 -4.68 -13.89 -8.16
CA ASP A 21 -4.68 -15.14 -8.94
C ASP A 21 -6.07 -15.65 -9.31
N GLU A 22 -7.11 -15.20 -8.62
CA GLU A 22 -8.50 -15.54 -8.93
C GLU A 22 -9.16 -14.40 -9.70
N GLU A 23 -9.83 -14.73 -10.80
CA GLU A 23 -10.42 -13.75 -11.71
C GLU A 23 -11.48 -12.89 -11.04
N GLU A 24 -12.49 -13.50 -10.42
CA GLU A 24 -13.62 -12.79 -9.81
C GLU A 24 -13.12 -11.81 -8.75
N LYS A 25 -12.24 -12.27 -7.87
CA LYS A 25 -11.64 -11.45 -6.82
C LYS A 25 -10.77 -10.32 -7.36
N LEU A 26 -9.92 -10.58 -8.36
CA LEU A 26 -9.09 -9.53 -8.96
C LEU A 26 -9.98 -8.48 -9.64
N ARG A 27 -11.01 -8.92 -10.38
CA ARG A 27 -11.96 -8.04 -11.07
C ARG A 27 -12.68 -7.14 -10.07
N GLU A 28 -13.26 -7.71 -9.02
CA GLU A 28 -13.95 -6.94 -7.99
C GLU A 28 -13.05 -5.92 -7.30
N LEU A 29 -11.86 -6.34 -6.87
CA LEU A 29 -10.89 -5.44 -6.24
C LEU A 29 -10.45 -4.32 -7.19
N PHE A 30 -10.20 -4.65 -8.45
CA PHE A 30 -9.75 -3.68 -9.44
C PHE A 30 -10.84 -2.66 -9.78
N GLU A 31 -12.07 -3.11 -10.01
CA GLU A 31 -13.24 -2.25 -10.26
C GLU A 31 -13.53 -1.31 -9.08
N HIS A 32 -13.47 -1.79 -7.85
CA HIS A 32 -13.65 -0.93 -6.67
C HIS A 32 -12.54 0.10 -6.52
N ASN A 33 -11.29 -0.26 -6.81
CA ASN A 33 -10.19 0.70 -6.81
C ASN A 33 -10.35 1.75 -7.92
N ILE A 34 -10.93 1.39 -9.06
CA ILE A 34 -11.30 2.37 -10.09
C ILE A 34 -12.31 3.38 -9.53
N GLU A 35 -13.36 2.93 -8.84
CA GLU A 35 -14.35 3.84 -8.23
C GLU A 35 -13.72 4.78 -7.19
N VAL A 36 -12.80 4.28 -6.36
CA VAL A 36 -12.04 5.11 -5.41
C VAL A 36 -11.20 6.15 -6.17
N SER A 37 -10.61 5.75 -7.30
CA SER A 37 -9.76 6.62 -8.12
C SER A 37 -10.49 7.82 -8.74
N GLU A 38 -11.82 7.74 -8.87
CA GLU A 38 -12.65 8.87 -9.31
C GLU A 38 -12.76 9.98 -8.27
N LYS A 39 -12.52 9.66 -6.98
CA LYS A 39 -12.56 10.61 -5.87
C LYS A 39 -11.20 11.22 -5.58
N MET A 40 -10.15 10.40 -5.66
CA MET A 40 -8.76 10.83 -5.53
C MET A 40 -7.90 9.93 -6.42
N PRO A 41 -7.06 10.49 -7.32
CA PRO A 41 -6.33 9.67 -8.27
C PRO A 41 -5.45 8.62 -7.57
N ILE A 42 -5.42 7.42 -8.13
CA ILE A 42 -4.57 6.32 -7.66
C ILE A 42 -3.38 6.17 -8.61
N VAL A 43 -2.17 6.16 -8.08
CA VAL A 43 -0.96 5.77 -8.81
C VAL A 43 -0.62 4.32 -8.45
N PHE A 44 -0.67 3.44 -9.45
CA PHE A 44 -0.45 2.01 -9.29
C PHE A 44 0.75 1.51 -10.12
N PRO A 45 1.96 1.49 -9.54
CA PRO A 45 3.10 0.77 -10.11
C PRO A 45 2.81 -0.73 -10.13
N CYS A 46 2.28 -1.20 -11.25
CA CYS A 46 1.70 -2.54 -11.33
C CYS A 46 2.82 -3.58 -11.47
N GLN A 47 2.87 -4.52 -10.53
CA GLN A 47 3.85 -5.61 -10.54
C GLN A 47 3.59 -6.57 -11.72
N PRO A 48 4.63 -7.22 -12.30
CA PRO A 48 4.48 -8.07 -13.47
C PRO A 48 3.45 -9.18 -13.31
N ARG A 49 3.33 -9.76 -12.10
CA ARG A 49 2.32 -10.78 -11.80
C ARG A 49 0.90 -10.24 -12.00
N THR A 50 0.59 -9.10 -11.37
CA THR A 50 -0.75 -8.50 -11.42
C THR A 50 -1.07 -8.04 -12.82
N LYS A 51 -0.10 -7.41 -13.51
CA LYS A 51 -0.25 -7.00 -14.92
C LYS A 51 -0.62 -8.19 -15.80
N LYS A 52 0.10 -9.31 -15.68
CA LYS A 52 -0.19 -10.53 -16.42
C LYS A 52 -1.59 -11.07 -16.11
N ARG A 53 -2.01 -11.08 -14.85
CA ARG A 53 -3.35 -11.55 -14.45
C ARG A 53 -4.47 -10.69 -15.01
N LEU A 54 -4.30 -9.37 -14.99
CA LEU A 54 -5.25 -8.44 -15.63
C LEU A 54 -5.38 -8.73 -17.14
N GLU A 55 -4.26 -8.98 -17.83
CA GLU A 55 -4.24 -9.36 -19.24
C GLU A 55 -4.91 -10.72 -19.48
N ASP A 56 -4.54 -11.76 -18.72
CA ASP A 56 -5.09 -13.12 -18.82
C ASP A 56 -6.62 -13.14 -18.62
N PHE A 57 -7.15 -12.29 -17.73
CA PHE A 57 -8.58 -12.19 -17.41
C PHE A 57 -9.34 -11.12 -18.21
N GLY A 58 -8.67 -10.44 -19.15
CA GLY A 58 -9.28 -9.38 -19.96
C GLY A 58 -9.79 -8.20 -19.15
N ILE A 59 -9.19 -7.90 -17.99
CA ILE A 59 -9.52 -6.75 -17.15
C ILE A 59 -8.74 -5.53 -17.67
N THR A 60 -9.45 -4.52 -18.17
CA THR A 60 -8.82 -3.34 -18.76
C THR A 60 -8.36 -2.34 -17.69
N GLY A 61 -7.08 -1.99 -17.72
CA GLY A 61 -6.40 -1.27 -16.63
C GLY A 61 -6.54 0.26 -16.61
N ASN A 62 -7.04 0.87 -17.69
CA ASN A 62 -7.07 2.32 -17.81
C ASN A 62 -8.47 2.85 -17.53
N ALA A 63 -8.63 3.45 -16.35
CA ALA A 63 -9.82 4.19 -15.96
C ALA A 63 -9.46 5.63 -15.57
N LYS A 64 -10.44 6.52 -15.65
CA LYS A 64 -10.25 7.92 -15.26
C LYS A 64 -9.93 7.98 -13.75
N GLY A 65 -8.70 8.38 -13.43
CA GLY A 65 -8.23 8.48 -12.04
C GLY A 65 -7.25 7.38 -11.64
N LEU A 66 -7.24 6.23 -12.31
CA LEU A 66 -6.29 5.14 -12.05
C LEU A 66 -5.11 5.24 -13.04
N LYS A 67 -3.95 5.63 -12.54
CA LYS A 67 -2.69 5.74 -13.29
C LYS A 67 -1.84 4.50 -13.05
N MET A 68 -1.97 3.51 -13.93
CA MET A 68 -1.06 2.36 -13.93
C MET A 68 0.28 2.72 -14.56
N SER A 69 1.38 2.29 -13.94
CA SER A 69 2.73 2.40 -14.51
C SER A 69 3.48 1.07 -14.41
N GLU A 70 4.62 0.98 -15.08
CA GLU A 70 5.61 -0.06 -14.80
C GLU A 70 6.10 0.04 -13.33
N PRO A 71 6.63 -1.06 -12.76
CA PRO A 71 7.24 -1.05 -11.44
C PRO A 71 8.28 0.06 -11.29
N LEU A 72 8.20 0.79 -10.18
CA LEU A 72 9.15 1.85 -9.86
C LEU A 72 10.38 1.30 -9.14
N GLY A 73 11.52 1.96 -9.31
CA GLY A 73 12.68 1.73 -8.46
C GLY A 73 12.39 2.13 -7.01
N TYR A 74 13.11 1.55 -6.05
CA TYR A 74 12.84 1.73 -4.62
C TYR A 74 12.74 3.20 -4.20
N LEU A 75 13.68 4.06 -4.61
CA LEU A 75 13.68 5.48 -4.24
C LEU A 75 12.50 6.25 -4.86
N ASP A 76 12.12 5.93 -6.10
CA ASP A 76 10.97 6.55 -6.75
C ASP A 76 9.66 6.13 -6.09
N PHE A 77 9.57 4.85 -5.67
CA PHE A 77 8.42 4.34 -4.95
C PHE A 77 8.32 4.92 -3.53
N LEU A 78 9.43 5.04 -2.80
CA LEU A 78 9.46 5.77 -1.53
C LEU A 78 9.01 7.22 -1.70
N LYS A 79 9.47 7.90 -2.74
CA LYS A 79 9.00 9.26 -3.03
C LYS A 79 7.50 9.29 -3.30
N LEU A 80 6.96 8.33 -4.03
CA LEU A 80 5.52 8.21 -4.24
C LEU A 80 4.77 8.02 -2.91
N GLN A 81 5.21 7.10 -2.06
CA GLN A 81 4.62 6.87 -0.74
C GLN A 81 4.65 8.13 0.13
N SER A 82 5.81 8.80 0.25
CA SER A 82 5.98 9.98 1.10
C SER A 82 5.17 11.22 0.66
N ASN A 83 4.67 11.24 -0.58
CA ASN A 83 3.81 12.32 -1.08
C ASN A 83 2.34 11.89 -1.21
N ALA A 84 2.02 10.63 -0.96
CA ALA A 84 0.65 10.13 -1.08
C ALA A 84 -0.20 10.60 0.10
N ASN A 85 -1.49 10.84 -0.16
CA ASN A 85 -2.45 11.15 0.91
C ASN A 85 -2.59 9.96 1.88
N PHE A 86 -2.63 8.75 1.32
CA PHE A 86 -2.52 7.47 2.01
C PHE A 86 -2.10 6.38 1.00
N VAL A 87 -1.82 5.18 1.52
CA VAL A 87 -1.41 4.03 0.73
C VAL A 87 -2.41 2.87 0.85
N LEU A 88 -2.78 2.28 -0.29
CA LEU A 88 -3.50 1.02 -0.38
C LEU A 88 -2.50 -0.10 -0.69
N THR A 89 -2.38 -1.11 0.17
CA THR A 89 -1.33 -2.12 -0.01
C THR A 89 -1.71 -3.53 0.43
N ASP A 90 -1.12 -4.54 -0.19
CA ASP A 90 -1.04 -5.92 0.31
C ASP A 90 0.42 -6.35 0.60
N SER A 91 1.36 -5.40 0.56
CA SER A 91 2.77 -5.61 0.86
C SER A 91 3.04 -5.47 2.36
N GLY A 92 3.80 -6.42 2.91
CA GLY A 92 4.27 -6.34 4.30
C GLY A 92 5.32 -5.24 4.49
N GLY A 93 6.25 -5.11 3.55
CA GLY A 93 7.29 -4.07 3.60
C GLY A 93 6.70 -2.66 3.51
N VAL A 94 5.70 -2.46 2.65
CA VAL A 94 5.03 -1.14 2.52
C VAL A 94 4.27 -0.76 3.79
N GLN A 95 3.71 -1.73 4.54
CA GLN A 95 3.11 -1.44 5.85
C GLN A 95 4.16 -0.88 6.83
N GLU A 96 5.38 -1.41 6.82
CA GLU A 96 6.48 -0.92 7.67
C GLU A 96 7.00 0.44 7.18
N GLU A 97 7.21 0.59 5.88
CA GLU A 97 7.70 1.83 5.27
C GLU A 97 6.74 3.01 5.53
N THR A 98 5.45 2.84 5.25
CA THR A 98 4.42 3.86 5.48
C THR A 98 4.28 4.22 6.95
N THR A 99 4.41 3.24 7.85
CA THR A 99 4.43 3.49 9.30
C THR A 99 5.61 4.37 9.70
N TYR A 100 6.82 4.06 9.21
CA TYR A 100 8.01 4.87 9.49
C TYR A 100 7.89 6.29 8.91
N LEU A 101 7.33 6.41 7.70
CA LEU A 101 7.10 7.69 7.01
C LEU A 101 5.91 8.48 7.57
N LYS A 102 5.14 7.91 8.51
CA LYS A 102 3.91 8.50 9.07
C LYS A 102 2.84 8.78 8.00
N ILE A 103 2.78 7.93 6.97
CA ILE A 103 1.75 7.96 5.93
C ILE A 103 0.64 6.97 6.30
N PRO A 104 -0.64 7.36 6.27
CA PRO A 104 -1.74 6.44 6.56
C PRO A 104 -1.74 5.26 5.60
N CYS A 105 -1.98 4.07 6.14
CA CYS A 105 -1.94 2.82 5.38
C CYS A 105 -3.24 2.03 5.55
N ILE A 106 -3.75 1.51 4.43
CA ILE A 106 -4.90 0.62 4.38
C ILE A 106 -4.43 -0.69 3.75
N THR A 107 -4.45 -1.76 4.56
CA THR A 107 -4.00 -3.08 4.17
C THR A 107 -5.15 -3.93 3.64
N MET A 108 -5.07 -4.30 2.36
CA MET A 108 -6.02 -5.16 1.64
C MET A 108 -5.70 -6.66 1.86
N ARG A 109 -5.71 -7.10 3.12
CA ARG A 109 -5.44 -8.49 3.53
C ARG A 109 -6.34 -8.87 4.70
N GLU A 110 -6.60 -10.17 4.88
CA GLU A 110 -7.32 -10.67 6.06
C GLU A 110 -6.50 -10.56 7.36
N ASN A 111 -5.17 -10.56 7.26
CA ASN A 111 -4.26 -10.48 8.39
C ASN A 111 -2.92 -9.88 7.98
N THR A 112 -2.10 -9.56 8.98
CA THR A 112 -0.73 -9.09 8.79
C THR A 112 0.24 -9.75 9.75
N GLU A 113 1.46 -9.99 9.28
CA GLU A 113 2.65 -10.33 10.05
C GLU A 113 3.29 -9.10 10.73
N ARG A 114 2.70 -7.90 10.56
CA ARG A 114 3.16 -6.61 11.10
C ARG A 114 2.18 -5.98 12.09
N PRO A 115 1.76 -6.68 13.17
CA PRO A 115 0.73 -6.19 14.09
C PRO A 115 1.07 -4.82 14.69
N SER A 116 2.36 -4.54 14.90
CA SER A 116 2.85 -3.26 15.40
C SER A 116 2.40 -2.05 14.58
N THR A 117 2.18 -2.21 13.27
CA THR A 117 1.68 -1.13 12.38
C THR A 117 0.22 -0.79 12.66
N VAL A 118 -0.57 -1.79 13.08
CA VAL A 118 -1.97 -1.60 13.46
C VAL A 118 -2.07 -1.07 14.88
N ASP A 119 -1.29 -1.65 15.80
CA ASP A 119 -1.28 -1.30 17.22
C ASP A 119 -0.88 0.17 17.43
N ILE A 120 0.12 0.65 16.69
CA ILE A 120 0.59 2.05 16.76
C ILE A 120 -0.33 3.02 16.01
N GLY A 121 -1.34 2.51 15.29
CA GLY A 121 -2.36 3.30 14.60
C GLY A 121 -1.94 3.89 13.25
N SER A 122 -0.83 3.44 12.65
CA SER A 122 -0.39 3.90 11.32
C SER A 122 -1.06 3.13 10.16
N ASN A 123 -1.62 1.96 10.44
CA ASN A 123 -2.21 1.06 9.46
C ASN A 123 -3.57 0.54 9.94
N ILE A 124 -4.48 0.29 9.00
CA ILE A 124 -5.72 -0.46 9.24
C ILE A 124 -5.82 -1.65 8.29
N ILE A 125 -6.27 -2.79 8.80
CA ILE A 125 -6.51 -3.99 7.99
C ILE A 125 -8.01 -4.06 7.71
N VAL A 126 -8.37 -4.13 6.43
CA VAL A 126 -9.78 -4.05 5.99
C VAL A 126 -10.28 -5.35 5.36
N GLY A 127 -9.46 -6.40 5.36
CA GLY A 127 -9.76 -7.64 4.65
C GLY A 127 -9.57 -7.47 3.14
N VAL A 128 -10.20 -8.38 2.40
CA VAL A 128 -10.25 -8.35 0.93
C VAL A 128 -11.65 -8.03 0.40
N ASN A 129 -12.58 -7.67 1.27
CA ASN A 129 -13.93 -7.27 0.87
C ASN A 129 -13.87 -5.88 0.20
N PRO A 130 -14.31 -5.75 -1.07
CA PRO A 130 -14.19 -4.50 -1.80
C PRO A 130 -14.96 -3.33 -1.20
N GLN A 131 -16.12 -3.58 -0.58
CA GLN A 131 -16.90 -2.54 0.11
C GLN A 131 -16.17 -1.98 1.33
N ASN A 132 -15.54 -2.85 2.14
CA ASN A 132 -14.74 -2.41 3.28
C ASN A 132 -13.54 -1.55 2.85
N ILE A 133 -12.88 -1.93 1.76
CA ILE A 133 -11.75 -1.17 1.18
C ILE A 133 -12.22 0.21 0.74
N LYS A 134 -13.34 0.27 0.00
CA LYS A 134 -13.94 1.52 -0.46
C LYS A 134 -14.34 2.42 0.71
N ASP A 135 -15.03 1.90 1.72
CA ASP A 135 -15.46 2.68 2.87
C ASP A 135 -14.27 3.25 3.67
N ALA A 136 -13.23 2.43 3.88
CA ALA A 136 -12.01 2.88 4.52
C ALA A 136 -11.27 3.96 3.71
N ALA A 137 -11.19 3.81 2.38
CA ALA A 137 -10.60 4.80 1.49
C ALA A 137 -11.39 6.12 1.53
N MET A 138 -12.72 6.07 1.44
CA MET A 138 -13.59 7.26 1.49
C MET A 138 -13.46 8.00 2.82
N ARG A 139 -13.44 7.29 3.94
CA ARG A 139 -13.21 7.89 5.27
C ARG A 139 -11.85 8.59 5.35
N THR A 140 -10.81 7.94 4.83
CA THR A 140 -9.44 8.51 4.79
C THR A 140 -9.38 9.76 3.91
N ILE A 141 -10.01 9.74 2.72
CA ILE A 141 -10.15 10.90 1.82
C ILE A 141 -10.85 12.07 2.53
N ASN A 142 -11.88 11.78 3.33
CA ASN A 142 -12.62 12.78 4.11
C ASN A 142 -11.89 13.24 5.38
N GLY A 143 -10.66 12.78 5.61
CA GLY A 143 -9.82 13.20 6.74
C GLY A 143 -9.98 12.38 8.00
N GLU A 144 -10.81 11.33 8.01
CA GLU A 144 -10.91 10.39 9.13
C GLU A 144 -9.74 9.38 9.11
N ARG A 145 -8.53 9.88 9.37
CA ARG A 145 -7.31 9.08 9.37
C ARG A 145 -6.75 8.93 10.78
N LYS A 146 -6.31 7.72 11.11
CA LYS A 146 -5.48 7.52 12.31
C LYS A 146 -4.09 8.04 12.01
N GLN A 147 -3.56 8.85 12.93
CA GLN A 147 -2.18 9.27 12.88
C GLN A 147 -1.39 8.39 13.85
N GLY A 148 -0.65 7.43 13.29
CA GLY A 148 0.21 6.57 14.08
C GLY A 148 1.53 7.21 14.47
N ASP A 149 2.29 6.52 15.29
CA ASP A 149 3.68 6.86 15.61
C ASP A 149 4.65 5.79 15.12
N ILE A 150 5.94 6.05 15.29
CA ILE A 150 7.01 5.12 14.92
C ILE A 150 7.21 4.11 16.07
N PRO A 151 7.11 2.79 15.82
CA PRO A 151 7.35 1.78 16.85
C PRO A 151 8.74 1.91 17.49
N ARG A 152 8.83 1.52 18.76
CA ARG A 152 10.09 1.54 19.51
C ARG A 152 11.16 0.70 18.77
N LEU A 153 12.38 1.22 18.72
CA LEU A 153 13.56 0.65 18.03
C LEU A 153 13.56 0.75 16.50
N TRP A 154 12.56 1.37 15.88
CA TRP A 154 12.59 1.74 14.45
C TRP A 154 13.38 3.04 14.26
N ASP A 155 14.61 3.08 14.78
CA ASP A 155 15.47 4.27 14.86
C ASP A 155 16.65 4.22 13.87
N GLY A 156 16.60 3.30 12.91
CA GLY A 156 17.66 3.11 11.91
C GLY A 156 18.94 2.48 12.46
N LYS A 157 18.98 2.03 13.72
CA LYS A 157 20.20 1.48 14.35
C LYS A 157 20.26 -0.05 14.38
N THR A 158 19.38 -0.72 13.65
CA THR A 158 19.27 -2.20 13.63
C THR A 158 20.59 -2.88 13.28
N ALA A 159 21.26 -2.46 12.21
CA ALA A 159 22.51 -3.07 11.76
C ALA A 159 23.61 -3.01 12.84
N GLY A 160 23.76 -1.86 13.50
CA GLY A 160 24.72 -1.69 14.59
C GLY A 160 24.44 -2.61 15.78
N ARG A 161 23.17 -2.75 16.19
CA ARG A 161 22.77 -3.67 17.26
C ARG A 161 23.07 -5.13 16.92
N ILE A 162 22.79 -5.55 15.68
CA ILE A 162 23.07 -6.92 15.22
C ILE A 162 24.56 -7.20 15.27
N VAL A 163 25.40 -6.31 14.72
CA VAL A 163 26.86 -6.47 14.74
C VAL A 163 27.40 -6.55 16.17
N GLN A 164 26.87 -5.73 17.08
CA GLN A 164 27.26 -5.77 18.50
C GLN A 164 26.92 -7.12 19.13
N LEU A 165 25.68 -7.61 18.95
CA LEU A 165 25.25 -8.91 19.49
C LEU A 165 26.07 -10.08 18.94
N MET A 166 26.43 -10.04 17.65
CA MET A 166 27.29 -11.06 17.05
C MET A 166 28.67 -11.08 17.69
N LYS A 167 29.27 -9.93 18.00
CA LYS A 167 30.58 -9.85 18.67
C LYS A 167 30.57 -10.35 20.11
N GLU A 168 29.42 -10.27 20.79
CA GLU A 168 29.28 -10.75 22.17
C GLU A 168 29.10 -12.27 22.27
N HIS A 169 28.71 -12.94 21.18
CA HIS A 169 28.39 -14.36 21.13
C HIS A 169 29.33 -15.18 20.21
N LEU A 170 30.37 -14.54 19.67
CA LEU A 170 31.49 -15.16 18.94
C LEU A 170 32.74 -15.12 19.81
#